data_AF-A0A7S0LKY4-F1
#
_entry.id   AF-A0A7S0LKY4-F1
#
_cell.length_a   1.000
_cell.length_b   1.000
_cell.length_c   1.000
_cell.angle_alpha   90.00
_cell.angle_beta   90.00
_cell.angle_gamma   90.00
#
_symmetry.space_group_name_H-M   'P 1'
#
loop_
_entity.id
_entity.type
_entity.pdbx_description
1 polymer ?
#
loop_
_entity_poly.entity_id
_entity_poly.type
_entity_poly.pdbx_seq_one_letter_code
_entity_poly.pdbx_strand_id
1 'polypeptide(L)'
;FEERQLRVAQQEAEEAAELSGQRDKLEARLRLEEQKHKEVPASIKKLQAQVSTDAAALELKAASREKVEASVSSLREMASKLEEEVQAVKSERETRTADSKQAKKALRVAAEELDKSKSKLEQLETELVDQRSKRQQTFQQARMAEVQLPVLSPESEDTRQRAPHNPAKRKRSGGGAAELLASESFSPSDLVGTSTLEGEGASSEARDAADAAEPSVRIDFSSVETGTVDADLEKEIAEVSSEMDRMAPNMKALEQYDEVQARLHSLEYAHREMASSAKEVTQRFHAVQQQRHKRYMDAFNKVSRAIDDVYKELTQVEGVLLGGTAYLSLEDPSEPYLHGIKYTAMPPAKRFRDMEQLSGGERTVAALALLFAIHNYRPSPFFVMDEVDAALDNVNVTRVAEYIRDRSQEGGLQFVVISLKDNFYAKAQGLVGIYRDRQEECSKTVTLDLERLDEDSDDADADGDRAAGASGGESEEESEGKHDEEEGDESDEP
;
A
#
# COMPACT_ATOMS: atom_id res chain seq x y z
N PHE A 1 67.73 -31.11 85.15
CA PHE A 1 67.55 -29.64 85.14
C PHE A 1 67.79 -29.11 83.74
N GLU A 2 68.87 -29.54 83.09
CA GLU A 2 69.20 -29.23 81.68
C GLU A 2 68.12 -29.71 80.69
N GLU A 3 67.56 -30.92 80.80
CA GLU A 3 66.48 -31.38 79.90
C GLU A 3 65.18 -30.56 80.00
N ARG A 4 64.87 -30.01 81.18
CA ARG A 4 63.72 -29.11 81.34
C ARG A 4 63.97 -27.75 80.70
N GLN A 5 65.20 -27.23 80.78
CA GLN A 5 65.56 -25.98 80.10
C GLN A 5 65.58 -26.14 78.58
N LEU A 6 65.99 -27.32 78.08
CA LEU A 6 66.02 -27.60 76.65
C LEU A 6 64.61 -27.73 76.05
N ARG A 7 63.66 -28.36 76.77
CA ARG A 7 62.25 -28.40 76.36
C ARG A 7 61.58 -27.03 76.36
N VAL A 8 61.85 -26.19 77.36
CA VAL A 8 61.30 -24.82 77.39
C VAL A 8 61.86 -23.99 76.24
N ALA A 9 63.16 -24.10 75.94
CA ALA A 9 63.77 -23.42 74.80
C ALA A 9 63.23 -23.91 73.44
N GLN A 10 62.89 -25.20 73.32
CA GLN A 10 62.24 -25.74 72.13
C GLN A 10 60.81 -25.23 71.96
N GLN A 11 60.02 -25.19 73.04
CA GLN A 11 58.67 -24.64 73.02
C GLN A 11 58.66 -23.13 72.68
N GLU A 12 59.58 -22.36 73.26
CA GLU A 12 59.73 -20.93 72.92
C GLU A 12 60.15 -20.72 71.45
N ALA A 13 60.94 -21.62 70.88
CA ALA A 13 61.33 -21.56 69.47
C ALA A 13 60.18 -21.93 68.52
N GLU A 14 59.36 -22.92 68.88
CA GLU A 14 58.16 -23.31 68.12
C GLU A 14 57.10 -22.19 68.15
N GLU A 15 56.81 -21.63 69.32
CA GLU A 15 55.89 -20.48 69.45
C GLU A 15 56.40 -19.26 68.68
N ALA A 16 57.70 -18.98 68.70
CA ALA A 16 58.30 -17.91 67.92
C ALA A 16 58.19 -18.14 66.40
N ALA A 17 58.32 -19.40 65.94
CA ALA A 17 58.17 -19.76 64.54
C ALA A 17 56.71 -19.64 64.07
N GLU A 18 55.74 -20.08 64.89
CA GLU A 18 54.31 -19.91 64.61
C GLU A 18 53.91 -18.43 64.54
N LEU A 19 54.37 -17.61 65.49
CA LEU A 19 54.12 -16.17 65.48
C LEU A 19 54.78 -15.47 64.28
N SER A 20 55.98 -15.89 63.88
CA SER A 20 56.62 -15.39 62.65
C SER A 20 55.80 -15.74 61.41
N GLY A 21 55.33 -17.00 61.31
CA GLY A 21 54.48 -17.43 60.18
C GLY A 21 53.14 -16.69 60.13
N GLN A 22 52.53 -16.40 61.29
CA GLN A 22 51.33 -15.56 61.36
C GLN A 22 51.62 -14.10 60.95
N ARG A 23 52.77 -13.55 61.34
CA ARG A 23 53.21 -12.21 60.94
C ARG A 23 53.40 -12.11 59.43
N ASP A 24 54.06 -13.08 58.82
CA ASP A 24 54.31 -13.09 57.37
C ASP A 24 53.00 -13.22 56.57
N LYS A 25 52.04 -14.03 57.06
CA LYS A 25 50.69 -14.12 56.48
C LYS A 25 49.93 -12.80 56.56
N LEU A 26 50.00 -12.10 57.71
CA LEU A 26 49.37 -10.79 57.89
C LEU A 26 50.05 -9.71 57.04
N GLU A 27 51.38 -9.73 56.92
CA GLU A 27 52.12 -8.82 56.03
C GLU A 27 51.77 -9.05 54.55
N ALA A 28 51.64 -10.30 54.12
CA ALA A 28 51.21 -10.62 52.76
C ALA A 28 49.78 -10.13 52.48
N ARG A 29 48.85 -10.34 53.43
CA ARG A 29 47.46 -9.86 53.31
C ARG A 29 47.39 -8.33 53.29
N LEU A 30 48.20 -7.66 54.12
CA LEU A 30 48.29 -6.20 54.14
C LEU A 30 48.81 -5.65 52.81
N ARG A 31 49.86 -6.25 52.23
CA ARG A 31 50.38 -5.85 50.91
C ARG A 31 49.36 -5.98 49.79
N LEU A 32 48.57 -7.06 49.80
CA LEU A 32 47.53 -7.29 48.82
C LEU A 32 46.39 -6.26 48.95
N GLU A 33 45.98 -5.93 50.16
CA GLU A 33 44.99 -4.86 50.39
C GLU A 33 45.54 -3.46 50.08
N GLU A 34 46.82 -3.19 50.34
CA GLU A 34 47.46 -1.93 49.92
C GLU A 34 47.54 -1.79 48.40
N GLN A 35 47.75 -2.89 47.67
CA GLN A 35 47.70 -2.91 46.21
C GLN A 35 46.28 -2.64 45.70
N LYS A 36 45.26 -3.34 46.23
CA LYS A 36 43.86 -3.07 45.90
C LYS A 36 43.46 -1.63 46.18
N HIS A 37 43.84 -1.09 47.34
CA HIS A 37 43.52 0.29 47.72
C HIS A 37 44.19 1.32 46.79
N LYS A 38 45.32 0.99 46.15
CA LYS A 38 45.95 1.85 45.14
C LYS A 38 45.24 1.79 43.78
N GLU A 39 44.63 0.67 43.43
CA GLU A 39 43.92 0.48 42.15
C GLU A 39 42.49 1.05 42.16
N VAL A 40 41.79 0.94 43.29
CA VAL A 40 40.42 1.47 43.48
C VAL A 40 40.25 2.95 43.04
N PRO A 41 41.11 3.91 43.43
CA PRO A 41 40.93 5.31 43.02
C PRO A 41 41.14 5.54 41.52
N ALA A 42 41.96 4.71 40.85
CA ALA A 42 42.12 4.76 39.39
C ALA A 42 40.85 4.27 38.69
N SER A 43 40.26 3.17 39.18
CA SER A 43 38.97 2.64 38.69
C SER A 43 37.82 3.62 38.92
N ILE A 44 37.76 4.27 40.09
CA ILE A 44 36.75 5.29 40.38
C ILE A 44 36.87 6.48 39.42
N LYS A 45 38.09 6.97 39.14
CA LYS A 45 38.29 8.05 38.16
C LYS A 45 37.85 7.66 36.75
N LYS A 46 38.13 6.41 36.34
CA LYS A 46 37.71 5.90 35.03
C LYS A 46 36.18 5.83 34.92
N LEU A 47 35.51 5.32 35.95
CA LEU A 47 34.04 5.26 36.01
C LEU A 47 33.42 6.67 36.05
N GLN A 48 33.98 7.60 36.81
CA GLN A 48 33.52 8.99 36.83
C GLN A 48 33.65 9.66 35.45
N ALA A 49 34.74 9.37 34.71
CA ALA A 49 34.90 9.86 33.34
C ALA A 49 33.85 9.26 32.39
N GLN A 50 33.58 7.95 32.49
CA GLN A 50 32.52 7.29 31.70
C GLN A 50 31.13 7.86 32.00
N VAL A 51 30.79 8.04 33.28
CA VAL A 51 29.50 8.64 33.69
C VAL A 51 29.35 10.05 33.13
N SER A 52 30.44 10.85 33.13
CA SER A 52 30.43 12.19 32.55
C SER A 52 30.25 12.16 31.03
N THR A 53 30.86 11.22 30.32
CA THR A 53 30.68 11.10 28.85
C THR A 53 29.27 10.63 28.49
N ASP A 54 28.72 9.71 29.27
CA ASP A 54 27.39 9.16 29.05
C ASP A 54 26.30 10.19 29.37
N ALA A 55 26.49 11.02 30.41
CA ALA A 55 25.61 12.14 30.73
C ALA A 55 25.56 13.17 29.58
N ALA A 56 26.72 13.53 29.01
CA ALA A 56 26.78 14.44 27.86
C ALA A 56 26.11 13.83 26.61
N ALA A 57 26.28 12.53 26.38
CA ALA A 57 25.63 11.82 25.29
C ALA A 57 24.09 11.76 25.46
N LEU A 58 23.61 11.62 26.69
CA LEU A 58 22.18 11.63 27.02
C LEU A 58 21.55 13.01 26.78
N GLU A 59 22.21 14.10 27.16
CA GLU A 59 21.71 15.45 26.88
C GLU A 59 21.60 15.72 25.37
N LEU A 60 22.60 15.30 24.58
CA LEU A 60 22.58 15.45 23.13
C LEU A 60 21.47 14.63 22.48
N LYS A 61 21.24 13.40 22.96
CA LYS A 61 20.12 12.55 22.52
C LYS A 61 18.77 13.14 22.92
N ALA A 62 18.63 13.69 24.12
CA ALA A 62 17.40 14.35 24.58
C ALA A 62 17.06 15.57 23.70
N ALA A 63 18.04 16.41 23.39
CA ALA A 63 17.85 17.55 22.48
C ALA A 63 17.48 17.10 21.05
N SER A 64 18.05 15.98 20.56
CA SER A 64 17.67 15.42 19.27
C SER A 64 16.24 14.88 19.26
N ARG A 65 15.80 14.27 20.36
CA ARG A 65 14.45 13.74 20.54
C ARG A 65 13.41 14.85 20.53
N GLU A 66 13.67 15.96 21.22
CA GLU A 66 12.77 17.11 21.26
C GLU A 66 12.55 17.72 19.85
N LYS A 67 13.62 17.82 19.04
CA LYS A 67 13.53 18.25 17.63
C LYS A 67 12.68 17.31 16.78
N VAL A 68 12.85 16.00 16.98
CA VAL A 68 12.06 14.99 16.26
C VAL A 68 10.60 15.03 16.71
N GLU A 69 10.33 15.16 18.01
CA GLU A 69 8.96 15.27 18.55
C GLU A 69 8.24 16.52 18.01
N ALA A 70 8.94 17.66 17.92
CA ALA A 70 8.40 18.87 17.28
C ALA A 70 8.15 18.70 15.77
N SER A 71 9.00 17.95 15.07
CA SER A 71 8.79 17.64 13.65
C SER A 71 7.58 16.72 13.46
N VAL A 72 7.43 15.71 14.33
CA VAL A 72 6.30 14.76 14.30
C VAL A 72 4.98 15.45 14.63
N SER A 73 4.94 16.38 15.59
CA SER A 73 3.72 17.13 15.89
C SER A 73 3.28 17.99 14.70
N SER A 74 4.21 18.69 14.04
CA SER A 74 3.91 19.48 12.84
C SER A 74 3.39 18.62 11.67
N LEU A 75 3.97 17.43 11.47
CA LEU A 75 3.52 16.48 10.45
C LEU A 75 2.14 15.91 10.75
N ARG A 76 1.81 15.66 12.02
CA ARG A 76 0.48 15.22 12.44
C ARG A 76 -0.58 16.29 12.20
N GLU A 77 -0.28 17.56 12.48
CA GLU A 77 -1.18 18.67 12.18
C GLU A 77 -1.42 18.80 10.67
N MET A 78 -0.38 18.69 9.85
CA MET A 78 -0.52 18.71 8.39
C MET A 78 -1.35 17.52 7.87
N ALA A 79 -1.13 16.32 8.42
CA ALA A 79 -1.91 15.13 8.06
C ALA A 79 -3.40 15.30 8.40
N SER A 80 -3.72 15.85 9.58
CA SER A 80 -5.09 16.13 10.00
C SER A 80 -5.78 17.12 9.05
N LYS A 81 -5.09 18.19 8.63
CA LYS A 81 -5.64 19.16 7.67
C LYS A 81 -5.91 18.53 6.30
N LEU A 82 -4.98 17.70 5.82
CA LEU A 82 -5.15 16.97 4.57
C LEU A 82 -6.33 15.97 4.63
N GLU A 83 -6.53 15.31 5.77
CA GLU A 83 -7.68 14.41 5.95
C GLU A 83 -9.02 15.17 5.93
N GLU A 84 -9.09 16.35 6.55
CA GLU A 84 -10.28 17.22 6.48
C GLU A 84 -10.55 17.70 5.05
N GLU A 85 -9.53 18.13 4.31
CA GLU A 85 -9.65 18.53 2.89
C GLU A 85 -10.13 17.37 2.01
N VAL A 86 -9.57 16.17 2.20
CA VAL A 86 -10.00 14.97 1.47
C VAL A 86 -11.45 14.63 1.77
N GLN A 87 -11.89 14.76 3.03
CA GLN A 87 -13.27 14.48 3.41
C GLN A 87 -14.24 15.51 2.82
N ALA A 88 -13.86 16.79 2.76
CA ALA A 88 -14.63 17.85 2.10
C ALA A 88 -14.76 17.60 0.58
N VAL A 89 -13.67 17.23 -0.09
CA VAL A 89 -13.70 16.92 -1.53
C VAL A 89 -14.54 15.66 -1.82
N LYS A 90 -14.53 14.67 -0.93
CA LYS A 90 -15.37 13.47 -1.07
C LYS A 90 -16.85 13.81 -0.99
N SER A 91 -17.27 14.64 -0.03
CA SER A 91 -18.68 15.04 0.10
C SER A 91 -19.15 15.87 -1.09
N GLU A 92 -18.32 16.78 -1.61
CA GLU A 92 -18.59 17.50 -2.86
C GLU A 92 -18.71 16.56 -4.07
N ARG A 93 -17.89 15.51 -4.13
CA ARG A 93 -17.98 14.52 -5.20
C ARG A 93 -19.30 13.76 -5.14
N GLU A 94 -19.74 13.37 -3.95
CA GLU A 94 -21.00 12.66 -3.76
C GLU A 94 -22.20 13.49 -4.20
N THR A 95 -22.27 14.77 -3.81
CA THR A 95 -23.34 15.69 -4.24
C THR A 95 -23.33 15.87 -5.76
N ARG A 96 -22.18 16.17 -6.38
CA ARG A 96 -22.06 16.29 -7.84
C ARG A 96 -22.45 14.99 -8.57
N THR A 97 -22.15 13.82 -8.02
CA THR A 97 -22.57 12.55 -8.63
C THR A 97 -24.05 12.29 -8.50
N ALA A 98 -24.69 12.73 -7.41
CA ALA A 98 -26.14 12.68 -7.25
C ALA A 98 -26.85 13.60 -8.25
N ASP A 99 -26.36 14.84 -8.40
CA ASP A 99 -26.87 15.81 -9.37
C ASP A 99 -26.74 15.29 -10.81
N SER A 100 -25.58 14.71 -11.16
CA SER A 100 -25.36 14.08 -12.47
C SER A 100 -26.34 12.93 -12.74
N LYS A 101 -26.63 12.09 -11.73
CA LYS A 101 -27.62 11.01 -11.86
C LYS A 101 -29.04 11.56 -12.04
N GLN A 102 -29.40 12.63 -11.33
CA GLN A 102 -30.71 13.26 -11.46
C GLN A 102 -30.88 13.91 -12.84
N ALA A 103 -29.86 14.64 -13.32
CA ALA A 103 -29.85 15.23 -14.66
C ALA A 103 -29.96 14.16 -15.76
N LYS A 104 -29.25 13.04 -15.63
CA LYS A 104 -29.38 11.90 -16.58
C LYS A 104 -30.78 11.28 -16.59
N LYS A 105 -31.42 11.15 -15.43
CA LYS A 105 -32.81 10.67 -15.34
C LYS A 105 -33.78 11.64 -16.03
N ALA A 106 -33.65 12.95 -15.77
CA ALA A 106 -34.48 13.97 -16.41
C ALA A 106 -34.30 13.98 -17.94
N LEU A 107 -33.06 13.87 -18.42
CA LEU A 107 -32.76 13.79 -19.85
C LEU A 107 -33.40 12.56 -20.51
N ARG A 108 -33.38 11.41 -19.82
CA ARG A 108 -34.02 10.19 -20.33
C ARG A 108 -35.54 10.36 -20.45
N VAL A 109 -36.19 10.95 -19.45
CA VAL A 109 -37.64 11.20 -19.50
C VAL A 109 -37.98 12.17 -20.64
N ALA A 110 -37.21 13.25 -20.80
CA ALA A 110 -37.39 14.19 -21.89
C ALA A 110 -37.19 13.54 -23.28
N ALA A 111 -36.22 12.62 -23.41
CA ALA A 111 -36.00 11.87 -24.65
C ALA A 111 -37.19 10.93 -24.96
N GLU A 112 -37.70 10.21 -23.95
CA GLU A 112 -38.89 9.34 -24.12
C GLU A 112 -40.15 10.16 -24.50
N GLU A 113 -40.31 11.37 -23.97
CA GLU A 113 -41.39 12.29 -24.36
C GLU A 113 -41.21 12.82 -25.79
N LEU A 114 -39.98 13.14 -26.18
CA LEU A 114 -39.65 13.57 -27.54
C LEU A 114 -40.00 12.48 -28.56
N ASP A 115 -39.63 11.23 -28.31
CA ASP A 115 -39.95 10.12 -29.23
C ASP A 115 -41.46 9.85 -29.33
N LYS A 116 -42.21 10.01 -28.23
CA LYS A 116 -43.68 9.97 -28.25
C LYS A 116 -44.28 11.13 -29.05
N SER A 117 -43.66 12.32 -29.00
CA SER A 117 -44.14 13.46 -29.78
C SER A 117 -43.84 13.30 -31.27
N LYS A 118 -42.67 12.75 -31.62
CA LYS A 118 -42.28 12.45 -33.01
C LYS A 118 -43.18 11.40 -33.65
N SER A 119 -43.44 10.29 -32.97
CA SER A 119 -44.36 9.26 -33.47
C SER A 119 -45.78 9.78 -33.68
N LYS A 120 -46.28 10.69 -32.82
CA LYS A 120 -47.56 11.37 -33.03
C LYS A 120 -47.55 12.32 -34.22
N LEU A 121 -46.43 13.03 -34.44
CA LEU A 121 -46.26 13.89 -35.62
C LEU A 121 -46.27 13.06 -36.90
N GLU A 122 -45.55 11.95 -36.95
CA GLU A 122 -45.54 11.02 -38.09
C GLU A 122 -46.96 10.49 -38.38
N GLN A 123 -47.71 10.10 -37.35
CA GLN A 123 -49.11 9.67 -37.52
C GLN A 123 -49.99 10.79 -38.09
N LEU A 124 -49.87 12.01 -37.56
CA LEU A 124 -50.62 13.16 -38.07
C LEU A 124 -50.24 13.51 -39.51
N GLU A 125 -48.96 13.41 -39.88
CA GLU A 125 -48.49 13.62 -41.24
C GLU A 125 -49.06 12.59 -42.21
N THR A 126 -49.06 11.30 -41.83
CA THR A 126 -49.67 10.25 -42.66
C THR A 126 -51.17 10.46 -42.86
N GLU A 127 -51.91 10.81 -41.80
CA GLU A 127 -53.34 11.14 -41.91
C GLU A 127 -53.57 12.37 -42.79
N LEU A 128 -52.69 13.38 -42.72
CA LEU A 128 -52.79 14.58 -43.55
C LEU A 128 -52.59 14.26 -45.04
N VAL A 129 -51.62 13.39 -45.36
CA VAL A 129 -51.42 12.88 -46.73
C VAL A 129 -52.63 12.09 -47.21
N ASP A 130 -53.21 11.24 -46.38
CA ASP A 130 -54.42 10.47 -46.70
C ASP A 130 -55.65 11.36 -46.91
N GLN A 131 -55.84 12.40 -46.10
CA GLN A 131 -56.92 13.36 -46.30
C GLN A 131 -56.71 14.17 -47.59
N ARG A 132 -55.46 14.53 -47.91
CA ARG A 132 -55.12 15.20 -49.18
C ARG A 132 -55.41 14.30 -50.38
N SER A 133 -55.07 13.01 -50.31
CA SER A 133 -55.32 12.05 -51.40
C SER A 133 -56.83 11.81 -51.59
N LYS A 134 -57.58 11.63 -50.51
CA LYS A 134 -59.06 11.53 -50.53
C LYS A 134 -59.69 12.79 -51.13
N ARG A 135 -59.23 13.99 -50.75
CA ARG A 135 -59.70 15.25 -51.34
C ARG A 135 -59.44 15.29 -52.85
N GLN A 136 -58.25 14.89 -53.31
CA GLN A 136 -57.91 14.87 -54.72
C GLN A 136 -58.74 13.85 -55.52
N GLN A 137 -58.98 12.66 -54.96
CA GLN A 137 -59.87 11.65 -55.56
C GLN A 137 -61.32 12.16 -55.66
N THR A 138 -61.82 12.80 -54.61
CA THR A 138 -63.18 13.37 -54.58
C THR A 138 -63.32 14.47 -55.64
N PHE A 139 -62.30 15.32 -55.78
CA PHE A 139 -62.24 16.36 -56.80
C PHE A 139 -62.21 15.77 -58.23
N GLN A 140 -61.42 14.71 -58.46
CA GLN A 140 -61.41 14.00 -59.74
C GLN A 140 -62.76 13.36 -60.08
N GLN A 141 -63.40 12.70 -59.10
CA GLN A 141 -64.73 12.11 -59.29
C GLN A 141 -65.80 13.16 -59.61
N ALA A 142 -65.80 14.29 -58.90
CA ALA A 142 -66.72 15.40 -59.18
C ALA A 142 -66.48 16.01 -60.58
N ARG A 143 -65.22 16.07 -61.04
CA ARG A 143 -64.87 16.52 -62.40
C ARG A 143 -65.35 15.55 -63.48
N MET A 144 -65.25 14.23 -63.26
CA MET A 144 -65.74 13.21 -64.20
C MET A 144 -67.26 13.16 -64.28
N ALA A 145 -67.96 13.50 -63.19
CA ALA A 145 -69.42 13.50 -63.11
C ALA A 145 -70.05 14.81 -63.64
N GLU A 146 -69.26 15.72 -64.24
CA GLU A 146 -69.66 17.05 -64.72
C GLU A 146 -70.46 17.87 -63.69
N VAL A 147 -70.22 17.62 -62.40
CA VAL A 147 -70.85 18.38 -61.32
C VAL A 147 -70.20 19.75 -61.31
N GLN A 148 -70.98 20.80 -61.57
CA GLN A 148 -70.53 22.17 -61.37
C GLN A 148 -70.29 22.40 -59.89
N LEU A 149 -69.04 22.19 -59.46
CA LEU A 149 -68.59 22.59 -58.14
C LEU A 149 -68.68 24.11 -58.08
N PRO A 150 -69.34 24.69 -57.08
CA PRO A 150 -69.27 26.12 -56.84
C PRO A 150 -67.80 26.45 -56.60
N VAL A 151 -67.17 27.09 -57.59
CA VAL A 151 -65.94 27.83 -57.32
C VAL A 151 -66.41 28.91 -56.36
N LEU A 152 -66.08 28.76 -55.08
CA LEU A 152 -66.12 29.90 -54.17
C LEU A 152 -65.28 30.96 -54.87
N SER A 153 -65.97 32.02 -55.31
CA SER A 153 -65.41 33.13 -56.04
C SER A 153 -64.06 33.54 -55.43
N PRO A 154 -63.10 34.06 -56.22
CA PRO A 154 -61.84 34.57 -55.69
C PRO A 154 -62.02 35.77 -54.73
N GLU A 155 -63.26 36.10 -54.35
CA GLU A 155 -63.64 37.26 -53.54
C GLU A 155 -63.86 36.92 -52.05
N SER A 156 -63.67 35.67 -51.60
CA SER A 156 -63.87 35.31 -50.19
C SER A 156 -62.68 34.70 -49.44
N GLU A 157 -61.48 34.66 -50.04
CA GLU A 157 -60.24 34.31 -49.30
C GLU A 157 -59.29 35.48 -49.06
N ASP A 158 -59.63 36.71 -49.46
CA ASP A 158 -58.76 37.88 -49.26
C ASP A 158 -59.25 38.89 -48.21
N THR A 159 -60.23 38.53 -47.39
CA THR A 159 -60.71 39.37 -46.26
C THR A 159 -60.50 38.72 -44.89
N ARG A 160 -59.38 38.02 -44.71
CA ARG A 160 -58.68 37.99 -43.42
C ARG A 160 -57.40 38.84 -43.50
N GLN A 161 -57.51 40.07 -43.99
CA GLN A 161 -56.74 41.14 -43.39
C GLN A 161 -57.09 41.17 -41.90
N ARG A 162 -56.17 40.66 -41.07
CA ARG A 162 -56.19 40.92 -39.64
C ARG A 162 -55.74 42.37 -39.47
N ALA A 163 -56.70 43.28 -39.68
CA ALA A 163 -56.63 44.66 -39.24
C ALA A 163 -56.54 44.72 -37.70
N PRO A 164 -55.93 45.79 -37.16
CA PRO A 164 -55.10 45.73 -35.95
C PRO A 164 -55.62 46.60 -34.79
N HIS A 165 -55.31 46.21 -33.54
CA HIS A 165 -55.29 47.06 -32.33
C HIS A 165 -54.41 46.33 -31.28
N ASN A 166 -53.13 46.65 -30.99
CA ASN A 166 -52.41 47.88 -30.59
C ASN A 166 -52.68 48.25 -29.10
N PRO A 167 -51.67 48.51 -28.23
CA PRO A 167 -50.51 49.41 -28.45
C PRO A 167 -49.12 48.74 -28.25
N ALA A 168 -47.98 49.18 -28.81
CA ALA A 168 -47.56 50.54 -29.17
C ALA A 168 -46.45 50.62 -30.27
N LYS A 169 -46.62 51.59 -31.20
CA LYS A 169 -45.65 52.47 -31.94
C LYS A 169 -44.47 51.81 -32.72
N ARG A 170 -44.13 52.14 -33.99
CA ARG A 170 -44.41 53.30 -34.88
C ARG A 170 -43.83 53.09 -36.31
N LYS A 171 -44.61 53.51 -37.34
CA LYS A 171 -44.29 54.16 -38.66
C LYS A 171 -43.48 53.41 -39.77
N ARG A 172 -44.12 53.05 -40.91
CA ARG A 172 -44.26 53.73 -42.26
C ARG A 172 -43.07 53.42 -43.19
N SER A 173 -43.14 53.14 -44.49
CA SER A 173 -44.14 53.30 -45.60
C SER A 173 -43.60 52.62 -46.87
N GLY A 174 -44.41 51.91 -47.67
CA GLY A 174 -44.68 52.17 -49.11
C GLY A 174 -43.69 51.51 -50.09
N GLY A 175 -44.03 50.88 -51.21
CA GLY A 175 -45.28 50.66 -51.94
C GLY A 175 -45.00 49.94 -53.28
N GLY A 176 -46.01 49.18 -53.78
CA GLY A 176 -46.19 48.67 -55.16
C GLY A 176 -45.17 47.66 -55.72
N ALA A 177 -45.46 46.83 -56.72
CA ALA A 177 -46.70 46.35 -57.35
C ALA A 177 -46.30 45.23 -58.37
N ALA A 178 -47.21 44.27 -58.60
CA ALA A 178 -47.26 43.32 -59.74
C ALA A 178 -46.12 42.26 -59.80
N GLU A 179 -46.27 41.01 -60.24
CA GLU A 179 -47.33 40.31 -60.97
C GLU A 179 -47.15 38.79 -60.78
N LEU A 180 -48.29 38.14 -60.56
CA LEU A 180 -48.72 36.78 -60.88
C LEU A 180 -47.74 35.74 -61.50
N LEU A 181 -47.83 34.55 -60.88
CA LEU A 181 -47.89 33.19 -61.47
C LEU A 181 -46.60 32.54 -61.96
N ALA A 182 -46.11 31.55 -61.20
CA ALA A 182 -46.12 30.15 -61.64
C ALA A 182 -45.74 29.16 -60.52
N SER A 183 -46.56 28.12 -60.41
CA SER A 183 -46.23 26.74 -60.00
C SER A 183 -45.57 26.47 -58.65
N GLU A 184 -46.45 26.12 -57.72
CA GLU A 184 -46.36 25.05 -56.73
C GLU A 184 -45.18 24.06 -56.87
N SER A 185 -44.34 24.02 -55.84
CA SER A 185 -43.86 22.79 -55.19
C SER A 185 -42.89 23.18 -54.07
N PHE A 186 -43.30 23.07 -52.80
CA PHE A 186 -42.33 23.11 -51.70
C PHE A 186 -42.62 22.08 -50.62
N SER A 187 -41.54 21.37 -50.33
CA SER A 187 -41.36 20.32 -49.34
C SER A 187 -41.23 20.93 -47.92
N PRO A 188 -41.66 20.22 -46.86
CA PRO A 188 -41.62 20.72 -45.49
C PRO A 188 -40.23 20.55 -44.88
N SER A 189 -39.51 21.64 -44.61
CA SER A 189 -38.32 21.58 -43.73
C SER A 189 -37.98 22.84 -42.92
N ASP A 190 -38.61 24.01 -43.13
CA ASP A 190 -38.20 25.21 -42.40
C ASP A 190 -39.20 25.66 -41.33
N LEU A 191 -39.27 24.87 -40.26
CA LEU A 191 -39.79 25.31 -38.96
C LEU A 191 -38.83 24.80 -37.87
N VAL A 192 -37.85 25.62 -37.51
CA VAL A 192 -37.39 25.96 -36.14
C VAL A 192 -36.15 26.83 -36.29
N GLY A 193 -36.30 28.13 -36.06
CA GLY A 193 -35.18 29.03 -35.85
C GLY A 193 -34.62 28.91 -34.44
N THR A 194 -33.34 29.20 -34.28
CA THR A 194 -32.84 29.91 -33.09
C THR A 194 -31.72 30.87 -33.49
N SER A 195 -31.80 32.02 -32.86
CA SER A 195 -31.11 33.28 -33.09
C SER A 195 -29.86 33.45 -32.23
N THR A 196 -28.83 34.11 -32.78
CA THR A 196 -27.88 35.05 -32.12
C THR A 196 -27.28 35.88 -33.28
N LEU A 197 -27.52 37.18 -33.52
CA LEU A 197 -27.22 38.42 -32.74
C LEU A 197 -25.79 38.35 -32.17
N GLU A 198 -24.79 39.15 -32.58
CA GLU A 198 -24.74 40.62 -32.76
C GLU A 198 -23.43 41.06 -33.47
N GLY A 199 -23.39 42.31 -33.96
CA GLY A 199 -22.16 43.04 -34.34
C GLY A 199 -22.31 43.84 -35.64
N GLU A 200 -23.04 44.96 -35.63
CA GLU A 200 -22.51 46.33 -35.55
C GLU A 200 -21.74 46.82 -36.78
N GLY A 201 -22.10 48.02 -37.27
CA GLY A 201 -21.16 48.86 -38.00
C GLY A 201 -21.67 49.52 -39.29
N ALA A 202 -22.39 50.63 -39.11
CA ALA A 202 -22.29 51.87 -39.89
C ALA A 202 -21.67 51.83 -41.31
N SER A 203 -22.40 52.34 -42.30
CA SER A 203 -22.22 53.71 -42.84
C SER A 203 -22.57 53.84 -44.32
N SER A 204 -22.98 55.07 -44.65
CA SER A 204 -22.81 55.73 -45.95
C SER A 204 -23.88 55.52 -47.02
N GLU A 205 -24.92 56.34 -46.90
CA GLU A 205 -25.52 57.04 -48.03
C GLU A 205 -24.43 57.68 -48.90
N ALA A 206 -24.42 57.39 -50.20
CA ALA A 206 -24.08 58.32 -51.29
C ALA A 206 -23.89 57.54 -52.59
N ARG A 207 -24.85 57.69 -53.52
CA ARG A 207 -24.66 57.89 -54.98
C ARG A 207 -25.90 57.43 -55.74
N ASP A 208 -26.91 58.30 -55.70
CA ASP A 208 -27.77 58.50 -56.87
C ASP A 208 -27.06 59.43 -57.85
N ALA A 209 -27.37 59.24 -59.13
CA ALA A 209 -26.90 59.97 -60.32
C ALA A 209 -25.64 59.43 -60.99
N ALA A 210 -25.82 58.36 -61.78
CA ALA A 210 -25.40 58.30 -63.19
C ALA A 210 -25.59 56.87 -63.73
N ASP A 211 -26.69 56.59 -64.42
CA ASP A 211 -26.57 56.10 -65.80
C ASP A 211 -27.91 56.16 -66.53
N ALA A 212 -27.97 57.07 -67.49
CA ALA A 212 -29.04 57.17 -68.46
C ALA A 212 -28.37 57.16 -69.83
N ALA A 213 -28.21 55.98 -70.42
CA ALA A 213 -28.20 55.73 -71.86
C ALA A 213 -27.73 54.29 -72.16
N GLU A 214 -28.67 53.36 -72.33
CA GLU A 214 -28.44 52.24 -73.25
C GLU A 214 -29.46 52.31 -74.39
N PRO A 215 -29.02 52.22 -75.66
CA PRO A 215 -29.92 52.23 -76.81
C PRO A 215 -30.68 50.91 -76.89
N SER A 216 -32.01 50.98 -76.98
CA SER A 216 -32.86 49.83 -77.24
C SER A 216 -32.64 49.32 -78.68
N VAL A 217 -31.77 48.32 -78.82
CA VAL A 217 -31.64 47.56 -80.07
C VAL A 217 -32.87 46.64 -80.18
N ARG A 218 -33.84 47.02 -81.01
CA ARG A 218 -34.87 46.09 -81.49
C ARG A 218 -34.24 45.17 -82.53
N ILE A 219 -34.01 43.92 -82.14
CA ILE A 219 -33.63 42.84 -83.05
C ILE A 219 -34.91 42.27 -83.66
N ASP A 220 -34.97 42.24 -84.99
CA ASP A 220 -36.06 41.66 -85.78
C ASP A 220 -35.80 40.15 -85.95
N PHE A 221 -36.70 39.31 -85.43
CA PHE A 221 -36.58 37.84 -85.40
C PHE A 221 -37.28 37.13 -86.57
N SER A 222 -37.49 37.82 -87.69
CA SER A 222 -38.27 37.28 -88.81
C SER A 222 -37.57 36.22 -89.69
N SER A 223 -36.35 35.76 -89.35
CA SER A 223 -35.58 34.85 -90.23
C SER A 223 -34.75 33.76 -89.54
N VAL A 224 -35.13 33.27 -88.36
CA VAL A 224 -34.47 32.10 -87.74
C VAL A 224 -35.44 30.93 -87.71
N GLU A 225 -35.13 29.85 -88.42
CA GLU A 225 -35.85 28.57 -88.35
C GLU A 225 -35.55 27.90 -86.99
N THR A 226 -36.26 28.33 -85.95
CA THR A 226 -36.16 27.89 -84.54
C THR A 226 -36.93 26.59 -84.28
N GLY A 227 -36.74 25.57 -85.12
CA GLY A 227 -37.53 24.34 -85.05
C GLY A 227 -36.81 23.13 -84.49
N THR A 228 -35.50 22.99 -84.77
CA THR A 228 -34.78 21.71 -84.57
C THR A 228 -33.51 21.86 -83.74
N VAL A 229 -32.78 22.96 -83.88
CA VAL A 229 -31.53 23.19 -83.12
C VAL A 229 -31.82 23.46 -81.64
N ASP A 230 -32.94 24.14 -81.35
CA ASP A 230 -33.36 24.41 -79.97
C ASP A 230 -33.75 23.13 -79.24
N ALA A 231 -34.39 22.17 -79.94
CA ALA A 231 -34.84 20.91 -79.35
C ALA A 231 -33.68 19.95 -79.00
N ASP A 232 -32.63 19.91 -79.83
CA ASP A 232 -31.45 19.09 -79.54
C ASP A 232 -30.62 19.69 -78.38
N LEU A 233 -30.49 21.02 -78.32
CA LEU A 233 -29.83 21.72 -77.22
C LEU A 233 -30.62 21.61 -75.91
N GLU A 234 -31.96 21.70 -75.96
CA GLU A 234 -32.82 21.48 -74.79
C GLU A 234 -32.67 20.06 -74.22
N LYS A 235 -32.50 19.07 -75.10
CA LYS A 235 -32.31 17.68 -74.70
C LYS A 235 -30.94 17.45 -74.08
N GLU A 236 -29.89 18.07 -74.62
CA GLU A 236 -28.53 18.03 -74.07
C GLU A 236 -28.46 18.76 -72.72
N ILE A 237 -29.15 19.90 -72.58
CA ILE A 237 -29.32 20.61 -71.31
C ILE A 237 -30.05 19.73 -70.29
N ALA A 238 -31.09 19.00 -70.71
CA ALA A 238 -31.84 18.10 -69.83
C ALA A 238 -31.03 16.86 -69.39
N GLU A 239 -30.17 16.33 -70.26
CA GLU A 239 -29.25 15.23 -69.92
C GLU A 239 -28.17 15.71 -68.95
N VAL A 240 -27.54 16.85 -69.22
CA VAL A 240 -26.53 17.45 -68.32
C VAL A 240 -27.14 17.89 -66.99
N SER A 241 -28.36 18.42 -66.97
CA SER A 241 -29.05 18.78 -65.73
C SER A 241 -29.40 17.53 -64.90
N SER A 242 -29.83 16.45 -65.54
CA SER A 242 -30.09 15.15 -64.90
C SER A 242 -28.81 14.53 -64.32
N GLU A 243 -27.69 14.64 -65.03
CA GLU A 243 -26.38 14.23 -64.51
C GLU A 243 -25.90 15.10 -63.35
N MET A 244 -26.12 16.41 -63.40
CA MET A 244 -25.84 17.33 -62.29
C MET A 244 -26.69 17.03 -61.05
N ASP A 245 -27.98 16.74 -61.23
CA ASP A 245 -28.89 16.39 -60.14
C ASP A 245 -28.50 15.05 -59.49
N ARG A 246 -28.01 14.09 -60.28
CA ARG A 246 -27.43 12.83 -59.77
C ARG A 246 -26.14 13.05 -59.00
N MET A 247 -25.35 14.04 -59.37
CA MET A 247 -24.07 14.38 -58.75
C MET A 247 -24.19 15.46 -57.67
N ALA A 248 -25.39 15.73 -57.15
CA ALA A 248 -25.62 16.75 -56.13
C ALA A 248 -24.63 16.58 -54.95
N PRO A 249 -23.60 17.45 -54.84
CA PRO A 249 -22.56 17.28 -53.85
C PRO A 249 -23.12 17.62 -52.47
N ASN A 250 -22.73 16.85 -51.46
CA ASN A 250 -23.03 17.21 -50.08
C ASN A 250 -22.23 18.46 -49.71
N MET A 251 -22.86 19.64 -49.83
CA MET A 251 -22.24 20.93 -49.54
C MET A 251 -21.77 21.08 -48.09
N LYS A 252 -22.30 20.27 -47.16
CA LYS A 252 -21.88 20.23 -45.75
C LYS A 252 -20.75 19.26 -45.48
N ALA A 253 -20.31 18.49 -46.47
CA ALA A 253 -19.26 17.47 -46.28
C ALA A 253 -17.92 18.08 -45.85
N LEU A 254 -17.61 19.29 -46.32
CA LEU A 254 -16.37 20.00 -45.95
C LEU A 254 -16.40 20.45 -44.49
N GLU A 255 -17.51 21.04 -44.04
CA GLU A 255 -17.70 21.44 -42.64
C GLU A 255 -17.71 20.23 -41.68
N GLN A 256 -18.38 19.14 -42.07
CA GLN A 256 -18.38 17.88 -41.31
C GLN A 256 -17.00 17.24 -41.26
N TYR A 257 -16.23 17.32 -42.35
CA TYR A 257 -14.86 16.83 -42.38
C TYR A 257 -13.98 17.59 -41.39
N ASP A 258 -14.06 18.92 -41.39
CA ASP A 258 -13.28 19.77 -40.46
C ASP A 258 -13.68 19.51 -39.00
N GLU A 259 -14.96 19.34 -38.69
CA GLU A 259 -15.45 19.01 -37.35
C GLU A 259 -14.94 17.64 -36.88
N VAL A 260 -15.06 16.62 -37.74
CA VAL A 260 -14.58 15.26 -37.44
C VAL A 260 -13.06 15.23 -37.30
N GLN A 261 -12.34 15.97 -38.14
CA GLN A 261 -10.88 16.08 -38.08
C GLN A 261 -10.43 16.74 -36.77
N ALA A 262 -11.08 17.84 -36.36
CA ALA A 262 -10.80 18.50 -35.09
C ALA A 262 -11.07 17.57 -33.90
N ARG A 263 -12.19 16.84 -33.94
CA ARG A 263 -12.54 15.85 -32.91
C ARG A 263 -11.53 14.71 -32.85
N LEU A 264 -11.10 14.18 -34.00
CA LEU A 264 -10.09 13.13 -34.08
C LEU A 264 -8.76 13.61 -33.51
N HIS A 265 -8.32 14.81 -33.86
CA HIS A 265 -7.08 15.38 -33.31
C HIS A 265 -7.14 15.54 -31.78
N SER A 266 -8.30 15.96 -31.23
CA SER A 266 -8.49 16.06 -29.78
C SER A 266 -8.44 14.70 -29.07
N LEU A 267 -9.05 13.67 -29.68
CA LEU A 267 -9.05 12.30 -29.17
C LEU A 267 -7.65 11.67 -29.22
N GLU A 268 -6.91 11.89 -30.30
CA GLU A 268 -5.53 11.44 -30.42
C GLU A 268 -4.63 12.08 -29.38
N TYR A 269 -4.79 13.38 -29.13
CA TYR A 269 -4.04 14.08 -28.09
C TYR A 269 -4.34 13.49 -26.71
N ALA A 270 -5.63 13.34 -26.35
CA ALA A 270 -6.02 12.73 -25.08
C ALA A 270 -5.54 11.28 -24.96
N HIS A 271 -5.57 10.51 -26.04
CA HIS A 271 -5.07 9.14 -26.05
C HIS A 271 -3.55 9.09 -25.81
N ARG A 272 -2.77 9.97 -26.44
CA ARG A 272 -1.32 10.05 -26.21
C ARG A 272 -1.00 10.44 -24.77
N GLU A 273 -1.74 11.38 -24.20
CA GLU A 273 -1.58 11.80 -22.80
C GLU A 273 -1.89 10.64 -21.83
N MET A 274 -3.02 9.96 -22.03
CA MET A 274 -3.39 8.78 -21.22
C MET A 274 -2.40 7.64 -21.38
N ALA A 275 -1.90 7.40 -22.60
CA ALA A 275 -0.87 6.39 -22.85
C ALA A 275 0.46 6.74 -22.16
N SER A 276 0.84 8.01 -22.13
CA SER A 276 2.02 8.48 -21.38
C SER A 276 1.83 8.28 -19.87
N SER A 277 0.70 8.71 -19.33
CA SER A 277 0.35 8.52 -17.91
C SER A 277 0.32 7.04 -17.52
N ALA A 278 -0.27 6.17 -18.34
CA ALA A 278 -0.28 4.74 -18.10
C ALA A 278 1.15 4.14 -18.07
N LYS A 279 2.05 4.60 -18.96
CA LYS A 279 3.46 4.18 -18.95
C LYS A 279 4.16 4.62 -17.66
N GLU A 280 3.97 5.86 -17.22
CA GLU A 280 4.55 6.37 -15.96
C GLU A 280 4.06 5.57 -14.75
N VAL A 281 2.76 5.31 -14.66
CA VAL A 281 2.18 4.52 -13.57
C VAL A 281 2.72 3.08 -13.60
N THR A 282 2.86 2.48 -14.77
CA THR A 282 3.41 1.12 -14.93
C THR A 282 4.88 1.09 -14.49
N GLN A 283 5.68 2.10 -14.85
CA GLN A 283 7.07 2.21 -14.41
C GLN A 283 7.17 2.36 -12.88
N ARG A 284 6.33 3.21 -12.27
CA ARG A 284 6.26 3.35 -10.81
C ARG A 284 5.87 2.05 -10.14
N PHE A 285 4.90 1.32 -10.71
CA PHE A 285 4.51 0.00 -10.21
C PHE A 285 5.68 -0.98 -10.24
N HIS A 286 6.41 -1.08 -11.35
CA HIS A 286 7.58 -1.96 -11.45
C HIS A 286 8.70 -1.58 -10.46
N ALA A 287 8.94 -0.28 -10.24
CA ALA A 287 9.90 0.18 -9.24
C ALA A 287 9.52 -0.28 -7.83
N VAL A 288 8.24 -0.15 -7.46
CA VAL A 288 7.71 -0.63 -6.17
C VAL A 288 7.75 -2.16 -6.08
N GLN A 289 7.39 -2.87 -7.15
CA GLN A 289 7.43 -4.33 -7.23
C GLN A 289 8.85 -4.84 -6.99
N GLN A 290 9.85 -4.25 -7.65
CA GLN A 290 11.26 -4.62 -7.49
C GLN A 290 11.74 -4.33 -6.07
N GLN A 291 11.38 -3.17 -5.49
CA GLN A 291 11.74 -2.84 -4.11
C GLN A 291 11.11 -3.81 -3.10
N ARG A 292 9.84 -4.20 -3.32
CA ARG A 292 9.15 -5.20 -2.50
C ARG A 292 9.84 -6.55 -2.59
N HIS A 293 10.11 -7.03 -3.81
CA HIS A 293 10.78 -8.31 -4.04
C HIS A 293 12.16 -8.33 -3.38
N LYS A 294 12.96 -7.27 -3.55
CA LYS A 294 14.28 -7.16 -2.92
C LYS A 294 14.19 -7.26 -1.40
N ARG A 295 13.32 -6.45 -0.76
CA ARG A 295 13.15 -6.46 0.70
C ARG A 295 12.66 -7.82 1.22
N TYR A 296 11.76 -8.46 0.48
CA TYR A 296 11.26 -9.79 0.81
C TYR A 296 12.38 -10.83 0.77
N MET A 297 13.14 -10.89 -0.34
CA MET A 297 14.24 -11.83 -0.49
C MET A 297 15.36 -11.58 0.50
N ASP A 298 15.68 -10.31 0.80
CA ASP A 298 16.68 -9.95 1.80
C ASP A 298 16.29 -10.49 3.19
N ALA A 299 15.01 -10.39 3.58
CA ALA A 299 14.52 -10.93 4.84
C ALA A 299 14.46 -12.46 4.83
N PHE A 300 13.90 -13.06 3.77
CA PHE A 300 13.78 -14.50 3.60
C PHE A 300 15.13 -15.21 3.65
N ASN A 301 16.13 -14.69 2.92
CA ASN A 301 17.46 -15.28 2.88
C ASN A 301 18.18 -15.21 4.24
N LYS A 302 17.96 -14.15 5.02
CA LYS A 302 18.53 -14.04 6.37
C LYS A 302 17.90 -15.03 7.33
N VAL A 303 16.56 -15.14 7.34
CA VAL A 303 15.84 -16.09 8.20
C VAL A 303 16.15 -17.54 7.78
N SER A 304 16.20 -17.82 6.47
CA SER A 304 16.50 -19.16 5.93
C SER A 304 17.92 -19.64 6.24
N ARG A 305 18.89 -18.73 6.40
CA ARG A 305 20.24 -19.08 6.89
C ARG A 305 20.24 -19.32 8.39
N ALA A 306 19.60 -18.44 9.16
CA ALA A 306 19.57 -18.53 10.61
C ALA A 306 18.80 -19.76 11.13
N ILE A 307 17.77 -20.22 10.41
CA ILE A 307 16.90 -21.29 10.91
C ILE A 307 17.59 -22.65 11.04
N ASP A 308 18.51 -22.99 10.13
CA ASP A 308 19.21 -24.26 10.18
C ASP A 308 20.20 -24.29 11.36
N ASP A 309 20.93 -23.19 11.57
CA ASP A 309 21.87 -23.04 12.68
C ASP A 309 21.15 -23.10 14.04
N VAL A 310 20.08 -22.33 14.20
CA VAL A 310 19.27 -22.31 15.43
C VAL A 310 18.62 -23.67 15.70
N TYR A 311 18.09 -24.33 14.66
CA TYR A 311 17.45 -25.64 14.84
C TYR A 311 18.47 -26.72 15.23
N LYS A 312 19.68 -26.68 14.67
CA LYS A 312 20.78 -27.58 15.07
C LYS A 312 21.17 -27.37 16.53
N GLU A 313 21.28 -26.11 16.97
CA GLU A 313 21.61 -25.75 18.35
C GLU A 313 20.54 -26.26 19.34
N LEU A 314 19.25 -26.11 18.99
CA LEU A 314 18.14 -26.58 19.83
C LEU A 314 17.96 -28.10 19.85
N THR A 315 18.44 -28.82 18.83
CA THR A 315 18.24 -30.27 18.68
C THR A 315 19.51 -31.09 18.85
N GLN A 316 20.64 -30.45 19.18
CA GLN A 316 21.88 -31.15 19.48
C GLN A 316 21.75 -31.93 20.79
N VAL A 317 21.98 -33.24 20.71
CA VAL A 317 21.97 -34.15 21.86
C VAL A 317 23.37 -34.72 22.03
N GLU A 318 23.86 -34.75 23.27
CA GLU A 318 25.09 -35.47 23.63
C GLU A 318 24.94 -36.95 23.23
N GLY A 319 25.75 -37.37 22.27
CA GLY A 319 25.74 -38.74 21.72
C GLY A 319 25.21 -38.87 20.28
N VAL A 320 24.58 -37.84 19.72
CA VAL A 320 24.18 -37.82 18.29
C VAL A 320 25.00 -36.74 17.56
N LEU A 321 26.02 -37.17 16.79
CA LEU A 321 26.95 -36.27 16.09
C LEU A 321 26.28 -35.35 15.04
N LEU A 322 25.08 -35.69 14.56
CA LEU A 322 24.30 -34.90 13.61
C LEU A 322 23.00 -34.41 14.28
N GLY A 323 22.92 -33.11 14.56
CA GLY A 323 21.68 -32.45 14.94
C GLY A 323 20.60 -32.54 13.86
N GLY A 324 19.39 -32.07 14.16
CA GLY A 324 18.33 -31.92 13.18
C GLY A 324 18.68 -30.87 12.11
N THR A 325 17.94 -30.86 11.00
CA THR A 325 18.08 -29.83 9.96
C THR A 325 16.75 -29.20 9.65
N ALA A 326 16.72 -27.90 9.36
CA ALA A 326 15.50 -27.18 9.05
C ALA A 326 15.75 -26.21 7.90
N TYR A 327 14.80 -26.14 6.96
CA TYR A 327 14.92 -25.23 5.83
C TYR A 327 13.57 -24.64 5.42
N LEU A 328 13.65 -23.45 4.84
CA LEU A 328 12.52 -22.73 4.27
C LEU A 328 12.62 -22.79 2.75
N SER A 329 11.53 -23.17 2.09
CA SER A 329 11.44 -23.21 0.63
C SER A 329 10.29 -22.33 0.13
N LEU A 330 10.54 -21.63 -0.97
CA LEU A 330 9.54 -20.82 -1.67
C LEU A 330 8.87 -21.69 -2.74
N GLU A 331 7.55 -21.62 -2.84
CA GLU A 331 6.82 -22.31 -3.92
C GLU A 331 7.12 -21.69 -5.29
N ASP A 332 7.21 -20.36 -5.35
CA ASP A 332 7.59 -19.62 -6.55
C ASP A 332 8.60 -18.52 -6.19
N PRO A 333 9.85 -18.59 -6.69
CA PRO A 333 10.87 -17.58 -6.43
C PRO A 333 10.63 -16.28 -7.20
N SER A 334 9.81 -16.26 -8.26
CA SER A 334 9.57 -15.06 -9.06
C SER A 334 8.65 -14.08 -8.33
N GLU A 335 7.55 -14.58 -7.79
CA GLU A 335 6.55 -13.82 -7.04
C GLU A 335 6.26 -14.47 -5.67
N PRO A 336 7.21 -14.41 -4.72
CA PRO A 336 7.14 -15.16 -3.46
C PRO A 336 6.05 -14.66 -2.49
N TYR A 337 5.40 -13.56 -2.82
CA TYR A 337 4.29 -12.96 -2.06
C TYR A 337 2.91 -13.45 -2.50
N LEU A 338 2.79 -14.15 -3.64
CA LEU A 338 1.53 -14.75 -4.09
C LEU A 338 1.33 -16.15 -3.50
N HIS A 339 2.43 -16.85 -3.29
CA HIS A 339 2.46 -18.23 -2.85
C HIS A 339 3.00 -18.36 -1.43
N GLY A 340 2.76 -19.52 -0.81
CA GLY A 340 3.16 -19.76 0.57
C GLY A 340 4.66 -20.04 0.72
N ILE A 341 5.14 -19.95 1.96
CA ILE A 341 6.45 -20.48 2.34
C ILE A 341 6.24 -21.88 2.92
N LYS A 342 6.98 -22.86 2.41
CA LYS A 342 7.01 -24.22 2.95
C LYS A 342 8.13 -24.33 3.98
N TYR A 343 7.74 -24.62 5.22
CA TYR A 343 8.68 -24.88 6.31
C TYR A 343 8.81 -26.38 6.55
N THR A 344 10.03 -26.88 6.46
CA THR A 344 10.37 -28.28 6.70
C THR A 344 11.40 -28.37 7.82
N ALA A 345 11.13 -29.25 8.78
CA ALA A 345 12.07 -29.63 9.82
C ALA A 345 12.30 -31.16 9.78
N MET A 346 13.54 -31.57 9.88
CA MET A 346 13.98 -32.98 9.98
C MET A 346 14.62 -33.20 11.35
N PRO A 347 13.91 -33.86 12.29
CA PRO A 347 14.47 -34.22 13.58
C PRO A 347 15.70 -35.14 13.45
N PRO A 348 16.60 -35.16 14.45
CA PRO A 348 17.77 -36.04 14.44
C PRO A 348 17.34 -37.51 14.29
N ALA A 349 18.08 -38.25 13.46
CA ALA A 349 17.84 -39.67 13.16
C ALA A 349 16.48 -40.03 12.50
N LYS A 350 15.70 -39.06 12.01
CA LYS A 350 14.42 -39.30 11.31
C LYS A 350 14.47 -38.89 9.83
N ARG A 351 13.62 -39.53 9.01
CA ARG A 351 13.45 -39.19 7.59
C ARG A 351 12.59 -37.94 7.43
N PHE A 352 12.71 -37.28 6.28
CA PHE A 352 11.85 -36.17 5.85
C PHE A 352 10.36 -36.52 6.02
N ARG A 353 9.64 -35.62 6.69
CA ARG A 353 8.19 -35.65 6.88
C ARG A 353 7.64 -34.23 6.85
N ASP A 354 6.38 -34.10 6.45
CA ASP A 354 5.68 -32.82 6.52
C ASP A 354 5.45 -32.40 7.97
N MET A 355 5.39 -31.09 8.23
CA MET A 355 5.23 -30.52 9.57
C MET A 355 3.99 -31.07 10.31
N GLU A 356 2.91 -31.37 9.58
CA GLU A 356 1.68 -31.94 10.16
C GLU A 356 1.88 -33.34 10.75
N GLN A 357 2.87 -34.08 10.28
CA GLN A 357 3.17 -35.46 10.67
C GLN A 357 4.23 -35.56 11.78
N LEU A 358 4.76 -34.42 12.25
CA LEU A 358 5.70 -34.38 13.36
C LEU A 358 5.00 -34.55 14.72
N SER A 359 5.74 -35.01 15.73
CA SER A 359 5.22 -35.09 17.10
C SER A 359 4.90 -33.70 17.65
N GLY A 360 4.04 -33.61 18.67
CA GLY A 360 3.71 -32.32 19.30
C GLY A 360 4.94 -31.59 19.85
N GLY A 361 5.86 -32.31 20.47
CA GLY A 361 7.13 -31.75 20.96
C GLY A 361 8.04 -31.30 19.82
N GLU A 362 8.17 -32.09 18.75
CA GLU A 362 8.99 -31.75 17.59
C GLU A 362 8.47 -30.50 16.86
N ARG A 363 7.14 -30.38 16.73
CA ARG A 363 6.50 -29.18 16.18
C ARG A 363 6.77 -27.95 17.03
N THR A 364 6.77 -28.11 18.35
CA THR A 364 7.04 -27.01 19.29
C THR A 364 8.48 -26.54 19.19
N VAL A 365 9.46 -27.46 19.15
CA VAL A 365 10.88 -27.10 18.93
C VAL A 365 11.09 -26.42 17.58
N ALA A 366 10.46 -26.93 16.51
CA ALA A 366 10.53 -26.31 15.19
C ALA A 366 9.92 -24.89 15.17
N ALA A 367 8.80 -24.69 15.86
CA ALA A 367 8.18 -23.37 16.00
C ALA A 367 9.07 -22.39 16.78
N LEU A 368 9.65 -22.83 17.90
CA LEU A 368 10.61 -22.03 18.67
C LEU A 368 11.85 -21.67 17.84
N ALA A 369 12.38 -22.61 17.07
CA ALA A 369 13.52 -22.36 16.19
C ALA A 369 13.21 -21.30 15.12
N LEU A 370 12.05 -21.40 14.46
CA LEU A 370 11.61 -20.38 13.51
C LEU A 370 11.46 -19.01 14.18
N LEU A 371 10.93 -18.98 15.39
CA LEU A 371 10.72 -17.76 16.14
C LEU A 371 12.04 -17.08 16.52
N PHE A 372 13.03 -17.84 16.99
CA PHE A 372 14.38 -17.33 17.24
C PHE A 372 15.11 -16.93 15.95
N ALA A 373 14.90 -17.64 14.84
CA ALA A 373 15.45 -17.24 13.54
C ALA A 373 14.90 -15.89 13.04
N ILE A 374 13.61 -15.61 13.29
CA ILE A 374 12.99 -14.31 13.01
C ILE A 374 13.57 -13.23 13.92
N HIS A 375 13.78 -13.54 15.20
CA HIS A 375 14.41 -12.63 16.15
C HIS A 375 15.81 -12.20 15.70
N ASN A 376 16.62 -13.13 15.19
CA ASN A 376 17.96 -12.82 14.64
C ASN A 376 17.91 -11.82 13.48
N TYR A 377 16.83 -11.78 12.70
CA TYR A 377 16.66 -10.78 11.65
C TYR A 377 16.25 -9.41 12.20
N ARG A 378 15.37 -9.39 13.19
CA ARG A 378 14.87 -8.16 13.82
C ARG A 378 14.79 -8.35 15.34
N PRO A 379 15.81 -7.92 16.10
CA PRO A 379 15.86 -8.16 17.53
C PRO A 379 14.73 -7.39 18.23
N SER A 380 13.92 -8.13 18.97
CA SER A 380 12.90 -7.58 19.88
C SER A 380 13.53 -7.28 21.25
N PRO A 381 13.05 -6.25 21.98
CA PRO A 381 13.63 -5.90 23.28
C PRO A 381 13.31 -6.91 24.39
N PHE A 382 12.15 -7.59 24.31
CA PHE A 382 11.75 -8.60 25.28
C PHE A 382 10.91 -9.70 24.61
N PHE A 383 10.83 -10.85 25.26
CA PHE A 383 10.10 -12.01 24.80
C PHE A 383 9.28 -12.62 25.94
N VAL A 384 8.00 -12.92 25.68
CA VAL A 384 7.09 -13.55 26.66
C VAL A 384 6.67 -14.91 26.14
N MET A 385 6.93 -15.96 26.93
CA MET A 385 6.57 -17.34 26.61
C MET A 385 5.64 -17.89 27.68
N ASP A 386 4.49 -18.41 27.27
CA ASP A 386 3.48 -18.97 28.16
C ASP A 386 3.31 -20.47 27.87
N GLU A 387 3.63 -21.32 28.85
CA GLU A 387 3.50 -22.78 28.81
C GLU A 387 4.08 -23.46 27.55
N VAL A 388 5.14 -22.89 26.98
CA VAL A 388 5.81 -23.42 25.77
C VAL A 388 6.43 -24.81 25.98
N ASP A 389 6.58 -25.22 27.23
CA ASP A 389 7.17 -26.46 27.67
C ASP A 389 6.15 -27.61 27.80
N ALA A 390 4.84 -27.35 27.70
CA ALA A 390 3.79 -28.34 27.91
C ALA A 390 3.93 -29.58 26.99
N ALA A 391 4.33 -29.37 25.73
CA ALA A 391 4.50 -30.43 24.74
C ALA A 391 5.94 -30.97 24.62
N LEU A 392 6.89 -30.39 25.36
CA LEU A 392 8.31 -30.77 25.32
C LEU A 392 8.61 -31.88 26.34
N ASP A 393 9.64 -32.68 26.09
CA ASP A 393 10.20 -33.61 27.08
C ASP A 393 11.24 -32.92 27.96
N ASN A 394 11.68 -33.58 29.03
CA ASN A 394 12.64 -32.99 29.97
C ASN A 394 13.98 -32.66 29.32
N VAL A 395 14.41 -33.43 28.32
CA VAL A 395 15.68 -33.20 27.61
C VAL A 395 15.59 -31.93 26.76
N ASN A 396 14.56 -31.79 25.93
CA ASN A 396 14.40 -30.59 25.09
C ASN A 396 14.09 -29.35 25.92
N VAL A 397 13.37 -29.47 27.05
CA VAL A 397 13.13 -28.36 27.99
C VAL A 397 14.45 -27.80 28.52
N THR A 398 15.34 -28.67 29.00
CA THR A 398 16.65 -28.26 29.52
C THR A 398 17.49 -27.54 28.48
N ARG A 399 17.44 -27.98 27.22
CA ARG A 399 18.16 -27.36 26.09
C ARG A 399 17.58 -26.03 25.65
N VAL A 400 16.25 -25.94 25.56
CA VAL A 400 15.57 -24.66 25.28
C VAL A 400 15.89 -23.64 26.38
N ALA A 401 15.91 -24.07 27.64
CA ALA A 401 16.29 -23.21 28.77
C ALA A 401 17.75 -22.74 28.70
N GLU A 402 18.70 -23.62 28.33
CA GLU A 402 20.12 -23.24 28.09
C GLU A 402 20.22 -22.21 26.97
N TYR A 403 19.62 -22.50 25.82
CA TYR A 403 19.63 -21.61 24.67
C TYR A 403 19.09 -20.23 25.02
N ILE A 404 17.96 -20.16 25.75
CA ILE A 404 17.37 -18.89 26.19
C ILE A 404 18.31 -18.12 27.12
N ARG A 405 18.93 -18.80 28.08
CA ARG A 405 19.86 -18.19 29.03
C ARG A 405 21.08 -17.61 28.30
N ASP A 406 21.69 -18.38 27.40
CA ASP A 406 22.90 -17.98 26.69
C ASP A 406 22.59 -16.78 25.76
N ARG A 407 21.43 -16.80 25.07
CA ARG A 407 20.96 -15.66 24.25
C ARG A 407 20.59 -14.43 25.08
N SER A 408 20.08 -14.61 26.30
CA SER A 408 19.79 -13.51 27.24
C SER A 408 21.08 -12.75 27.60
N GLN A 409 22.14 -13.49 27.91
CA GLN A 409 23.44 -12.94 28.32
C GLN A 409 24.19 -12.27 27.16
N GLU A 410 24.21 -12.87 25.97
CA GLU A 410 24.92 -12.33 24.81
C GLU A 410 24.21 -11.13 24.17
N GLY A 411 22.88 -11.14 24.15
CA GLY A 411 22.06 -10.24 23.31
C GLY A 411 21.40 -9.07 24.03
N GLY A 412 21.51 -8.99 25.37
CA GLY A 412 20.75 -8.02 26.16
C GLY A 412 19.23 -8.19 26.01
N LEU A 413 18.78 -9.41 25.69
CA LEU A 413 17.39 -9.77 25.42
C LEU A 413 16.71 -10.23 26.71
N GLN A 414 15.59 -9.60 27.08
CA GLN A 414 14.85 -10.02 28.26
C GLN A 414 13.84 -11.14 27.93
N PHE A 415 13.94 -12.26 28.62
CA PHE A 415 12.98 -13.35 28.55
C PHE A 415 12.09 -13.41 29.80
N VAL A 416 10.78 -13.46 29.60
CA VAL A 416 9.78 -13.72 30.64
C VAL A 416 9.09 -15.02 30.28
N VAL A 417 9.32 -16.07 31.07
CA VAL A 417 8.76 -17.39 30.81
C VAL A 417 7.86 -17.84 31.94
N ILE A 418 6.67 -18.31 31.57
CA ILE A 418 5.70 -18.95 32.46
C ILE A 418 5.77 -20.45 32.17
N SER A 419 6.22 -21.22 33.16
CA SER A 419 6.40 -22.67 33.06
C SER A 419 6.14 -23.32 34.43
N LEU A 420 5.71 -24.57 34.40
CA LEU A 420 5.52 -25.41 35.59
C LEU A 420 6.62 -26.47 35.75
N LYS A 421 7.64 -26.49 34.87
CA LYS A 421 8.70 -27.51 34.89
C LYS A 421 9.97 -27.00 35.56
N ASP A 422 10.41 -27.75 36.57
CA ASP A 422 11.59 -27.47 37.39
C ASP A 422 12.84 -27.22 36.54
N ASN A 423 13.09 -28.05 35.53
CA ASN A 423 14.26 -27.92 34.65
C ASN A 423 14.29 -26.61 33.84
N PHE A 424 13.14 -25.96 33.62
CA PHE A 424 13.08 -24.73 32.85
C PHE A 424 13.45 -23.54 33.74
N TYR A 425 12.74 -23.36 34.85
CA TYR A 425 12.91 -22.20 35.72
C TYR A 425 14.12 -22.31 36.65
N ALA A 426 14.71 -23.50 36.83
CA ALA A 426 15.97 -23.68 37.56
C ALA A 426 17.16 -22.93 36.95
N LYS A 427 17.09 -22.57 35.66
CA LYS A 427 18.13 -21.80 34.95
C LYS A 427 17.82 -20.32 34.83
N ALA A 428 16.77 -19.84 35.50
CA ALA A 428 16.39 -18.44 35.50
C ALA A 428 17.28 -17.62 36.46
N GLN A 429 17.36 -16.31 36.21
CA GLN A 429 18.08 -15.38 37.08
C GLN A 429 17.19 -14.87 38.22
N GLY A 430 15.88 -14.79 37.97
CA GLY A 430 14.88 -14.40 38.96
C GLY A 430 13.58 -15.15 38.74
N LEU A 431 12.90 -15.45 39.84
CA LEU A 431 11.61 -16.13 39.89
C LEU A 431 10.52 -15.14 40.31
N VAL A 432 9.39 -15.20 39.63
CA VAL A 432 8.17 -14.50 40.04
C VAL A 432 7.13 -15.54 40.43
N GLY A 433 6.97 -15.75 41.74
CA GLY A 433 5.96 -16.62 42.30
C GLY A 433 4.61 -15.92 42.38
N ILE A 434 3.56 -16.56 41.86
CA ILE A 434 2.19 -16.08 41.95
C ILE A 434 1.43 -17.01 42.90
N TYR A 435 0.79 -16.44 43.93
CA TYR A 435 -0.05 -17.19 44.84
C TYR A 435 -1.39 -16.48 45.03
N ARG A 436 -2.44 -17.25 45.28
CA ARG A 436 -3.78 -16.71 45.53
C ARG A 436 -4.00 -16.52 47.02
N ASP A 437 -4.21 -15.28 47.43
CA ASP A 437 -4.63 -14.96 48.78
C ASP A 437 -6.11 -15.31 48.92
N ARG A 438 -6.42 -16.33 49.73
CA ARG A 438 -7.80 -16.78 49.95
C ARG A 438 -8.59 -15.81 50.82
N GLN A 439 -7.94 -14.94 51.58
CA GLN A 439 -8.62 -13.98 52.47
C GLN A 439 -9.09 -12.75 51.71
N GLU A 440 -8.26 -12.26 50.80
CA GLU A 440 -8.56 -11.06 49.98
C GLU A 440 -9.13 -11.41 48.59
N GLU A 441 -9.28 -12.70 48.27
CA GLU A 441 -9.72 -13.24 46.98
C GLU A 441 -8.92 -12.70 45.77
N CYS A 442 -7.68 -12.25 45.99
CA CYS A 442 -6.82 -11.65 44.98
C CYS A 442 -5.56 -12.50 44.73
N SER A 443 -4.96 -12.35 43.54
CA SER A 443 -3.65 -12.94 43.24
C SER A 443 -2.55 -11.97 43.66
N LYS A 444 -1.63 -12.43 44.51
CA LYS A 444 -0.45 -11.68 44.97
C LYS A 444 0.81 -12.29 44.35
N THR A 445 1.86 -11.47 44.26
CA THR A 445 3.14 -11.85 43.65
C THR A 445 4.27 -11.73 44.66
N VAL A 446 5.24 -12.62 44.56
CA VAL A 446 6.50 -12.60 45.31
C VAL A 446 7.62 -12.77 44.29
N THR A 447 8.67 -12.00 44.43
CA THR A 447 9.85 -12.09 43.57
C THR A 447 11.02 -12.65 44.38
N LEU A 448 11.73 -13.61 43.81
CA LEU A 448 12.95 -14.18 44.37
C LEU A 448 14.07 -14.00 43.36
N ASP A 449 15.22 -13.53 43.82
CA ASP A 449 16.42 -13.38 43.02
C ASP A 449 17.29 -14.63 43.22
N LEU A 450 17.58 -15.36 42.15
CA LEU A 450 18.30 -16.63 42.21
C LEU A 450 19.82 -16.43 42.20
N GLU A 451 20.33 -15.33 41.62
CA GLU A 451 21.77 -15.06 41.55
C GLU A 451 22.40 -14.92 42.95
N ARG A 452 21.62 -14.45 43.93
CA ARG A 452 22.09 -14.26 45.32
C ARG A 452 22.09 -15.54 46.16
N LEU A 453 21.38 -16.58 45.71
CA LEU A 453 21.26 -17.84 46.43
C LEU A 453 22.43 -18.79 46.12
N ASP A 454 22.97 -18.72 44.91
CA ASP A 454 24.14 -19.53 44.53
C ASP A 454 25.41 -19.05 45.27
N GLU A 455 25.55 -17.75 45.53
CA GLU A 455 26.68 -17.17 46.29
C GLU A 455 26.72 -17.64 47.76
N ASP A 456 25.57 -17.80 48.41
CA ASP A 456 25.48 -18.22 49.81
C ASP A 456 25.72 -19.75 50.01
N SER A 457 25.60 -20.56 48.94
CA SER A 457 25.86 -22.01 49.02
C SER A 457 27.34 -22.40 48.96
N ASP A 458 28.17 -21.63 48.25
CA ASP A 458 29.61 -21.89 48.16
C ASP A 458 30.34 -21.60 49.49
N ASP A 459 29.81 -20.69 50.32
CA ASP A 459 30.33 -20.38 51.65
C ASP A 459 29.92 -21.42 52.72
N ALA A 460 28.82 -22.16 52.50
CA ALA A 460 28.35 -23.20 53.43
C ALA A 460 29.14 -24.51 53.32
N ASP A 461 29.62 -24.86 52.12
CA ASP A 461 30.42 -26.07 51.90
C ASP A 461 31.90 -25.89 52.33
N ALA A 462 32.40 -24.65 52.43
CA ALA A 462 33.75 -24.36 52.92
C ALA A 462 33.90 -24.53 54.45
N ASP A 463 32.81 -24.45 55.22
CA ASP A 463 32.82 -24.64 56.68
C ASP A 463 32.46 -26.08 57.11
N GLY A 464 31.91 -26.90 56.19
CA GLY A 464 31.58 -28.31 56.42
C GLY A 464 32.80 -29.24 56.42
N ASP A 465 33.83 -28.93 55.61
CA ASP A 465 34.99 -29.81 55.45
C ASP A 465 36.08 -29.63 56.54
N ARG A 466 35.95 -28.59 57.39
CA ARG A 466 36.82 -28.41 58.57
C ARG A 466 36.34 -29.17 59.82
N ALA A 467 35.11 -29.68 59.83
CA ALA A 467 34.54 -30.38 60.99
C ALA A 467 34.71 -31.90 60.94
N ALA A 468 35.13 -32.49 59.81
CA ALA A 468 35.26 -33.95 59.65
C ALA A 468 36.69 -34.52 59.83
N GLY A 469 37.71 -33.67 60.00
CA GLY A 469 39.12 -34.09 60.06
C GLY A 469 39.67 -34.50 61.44
N ALA A 470 38.85 -34.50 62.51
CA ALA A 470 39.33 -34.69 63.87
C ALA A 470 38.63 -35.84 64.63
N SER A 471 38.62 -37.06 64.07
CA SER A 471 38.49 -38.30 64.85
C SER A 471 38.84 -39.54 64.04
N GLY A 472 39.97 -40.18 64.34
CA GLY A 472 40.36 -41.46 63.74
C GLY A 472 41.82 -41.76 64.01
N GLY A 473 42.06 -42.53 65.08
CA GLY A 473 43.38 -42.76 65.66
C GLY A 473 44.29 -43.75 64.94
N GLU A 474 45.48 -43.82 65.53
CA GLU A 474 46.67 -44.63 65.25
C GLU A 474 46.41 -46.15 65.12
N SER A 475 47.11 -46.81 64.18
CA SER A 475 47.97 -47.99 64.44
C SER A 475 48.71 -48.48 63.18
N GLU A 476 50.05 -48.48 63.30
CA GLU A 476 51.09 -49.45 62.85
C GLU A 476 51.06 -49.97 61.40
N GLU A 477 52.03 -49.55 60.57
CA GLU A 477 53.34 -50.21 60.30
C GLU A 477 53.24 -51.61 59.67
N GLU A 478 53.55 -51.71 58.37
CA GLU A 478 54.57 -52.65 57.91
C GLU A 478 55.14 -52.25 56.54
N SER A 479 56.46 -52.27 56.47
CA SER A 479 57.34 -51.96 55.35
C SER A 479 57.44 -53.11 54.36
N GLU A 480 57.54 -52.82 53.06
CA GLU A 480 58.49 -53.50 52.17
C GLU A 480 58.70 -52.65 50.90
N GLY A 481 59.98 -52.39 50.59
CA GLY A 481 60.39 -51.53 49.47
C GLY A 481 60.84 -52.29 48.23
N LYS A 482 60.90 -51.55 47.11
CA LYS A 482 61.84 -51.66 45.97
C LYS A 482 61.41 -50.60 44.93
N HIS A 483 62.21 -49.56 44.70
CA HIS A 483 63.30 -49.44 43.71
C HIS A 483 62.81 -49.30 42.25
N ASP A 484 63.40 -48.27 41.61
CA ASP A 484 63.57 -47.94 40.18
C ASP A 484 62.79 -46.66 39.79
N GLU A 485 63.42 -45.47 39.80
CA GLU A 485 64.30 -44.90 38.75
C GLU A 485 63.69 -44.98 37.34
N GLU A 486 63.23 -43.84 36.82
CA GLU A 486 63.65 -43.37 35.49
C GLU A 486 63.27 -41.89 35.24
N GLU A 487 64.25 -41.18 34.68
CA GLU A 487 64.28 -39.79 34.22
C GLU A 487 63.56 -39.59 32.87
N GLY A 488 63.41 -38.32 32.46
CA GLY A 488 63.08 -37.89 31.09
C GLY A 488 61.99 -36.81 31.11
N ASP A 489 62.29 -35.52 31.25
CA ASP A 489 63.06 -34.59 30.40
C ASP A 489 62.35 -34.17 29.10
N GLU A 490 62.39 -32.86 28.87
CA GLU A 490 62.21 -32.11 27.61
C GLU A 490 60.83 -32.19 26.88
N SER A 491 60.28 -31.14 26.25
CA SER A 491 60.86 -29.88 25.77
C SER A 491 59.75 -28.90 25.32
N ASP A 492 60.10 -27.63 25.44
CA ASP A 492 59.60 -26.42 24.75
C ASP A 492 59.28 -26.57 23.25
N GLU A 493 58.19 -25.94 22.82
CA GLU A 493 58.09 -24.85 21.81
C GLU A 493 57.82 -25.30 20.34
N PRO A 494 57.39 -24.40 19.44
CA PRO A 494 56.98 -22.99 19.62
C PRO A 494 55.49 -22.68 19.32
#